data_AF-A0A924QQW5-F1
#
_entry.id   AF-A0A924QQW5-F1
#
_cell.length_a   1.000
_cell.length_b   1.000
_cell.length_c   1.000
_cell.angle_alpha   90.00
_cell.angle_beta   90.00
_cell.angle_gamma   90.00
#
_symmetry.space_group_name_H-M   'P 1'
#
loop_
_entity.id
_entity.type
_entity.pdbx_description
1 polymer ?
#
loop_
_entity_poly.entity_id
_entity_poly.type
_entity_poly.pdbx_seq_one_letter_code
_entity_poly.pdbx_strand_id
1 'polypeptide(L)'
;LGMKDTSYVEPTGLSSRNQSSAQDLATLVNAAHGDAVLRELTTSPGYQVAVGSRTLQYNNTNRLVKNPEWDIGLQKTGYISEAGQCLVMQTKIAGRKLIMVFLDSAGKLSRLGDAERVRRWVEANPITDRKVNISATVKHVNG
;
A
#
# COMPACT_ATOMS: atom_id res chain seq x y z
N LEU A 1 7.66 -9.03 12.95
CA LEU A 1 7.35 -7.70 12.38
C LEU A 1 7.03 -6.63 13.43
N GLY A 2 6.77 -6.98 14.71
CA GLY A 2 6.51 -5.98 15.76
C GLY A 2 5.13 -5.33 15.69
N MET A 3 4.19 -5.98 15.00
CA MET A 3 2.80 -5.54 14.85
C MET A 3 2.02 -5.84 16.13
N LYS A 4 1.92 -4.84 17.02
CA LYS A 4 1.40 -5.03 18.40
C LYS A 4 -0.12 -4.97 18.47
N ASP A 5 -0.76 -4.34 17.50
CA ASP A 5 -2.21 -4.14 17.43
C ASP A 5 -2.86 -5.10 16.42
N THR A 6 -2.15 -6.17 16.04
CA THR A 6 -2.61 -7.13 15.04
C THR A 6 -2.82 -8.51 15.65
N SER A 7 -4.00 -9.09 15.39
CA SER A 7 -4.36 -10.46 15.72
C SER A 7 -5.04 -11.10 14.52
N TYR A 8 -4.52 -12.24 14.07
CA TYR A 8 -5.13 -13.07 13.03
C TYR A 8 -5.62 -14.37 13.65
N VAL A 9 -6.92 -14.63 13.58
CA VAL A 9 -7.53 -15.89 14.01
C VAL A 9 -7.65 -16.90 12.88
N GLU A 10 -7.59 -16.45 11.62
CA GLU A 10 -7.70 -17.29 10.43
C GLU A 10 -7.17 -16.58 9.15
N PRO A 11 -6.75 -17.31 8.09
CA PRO A 11 -6.02 -16.72 6.96
C PRO A 11 -6.87 -16.15 5.82
N THR A 12 -8.18 -16.40 5.78
CA THR A 12 -9.07 -15.97 4.69
C THR A 12 -9.45 -14.48 4.78
N GLY A 13 -9.39 -13.90 5.99
CA GLY A 13 -9.78 -12.52 6.22
C GLY A 13 -11.30 -12.32 6.44
N LEU A 14 -12.07 -13.40 6.57
CA LEU A 14 -13.52 -13.37 6.74
C LEU A 14 -13.97 -13.22 8.20
N SER A 15 -13.10 -13.53 9.16
CA SER A 15 -13.42 -13.30 10.57
C SER A 15 -13.22 -11.83 10.96
N SER A 16 -14.24 -11.21 11.57
CA SER A 16 -14.12 -9.88 12.20
C SER A 16 -13.16 -9.85 13.41
N ARG A 17 -12.70 -11.02 13.87
CA ARG A 17 -11.63 -11.13 14.88
C ARG A 17 -10.23 -11.09 14.26
N ASN A 18 -10.11 -11.06 12.93
CA ASN A 18 -8.89 -10.59 12.28
C ASN A 18 -8.85 -9.07 12.38
N GLN A 19 -7.94 -8.56 13.20
CA GLN A 19 -7.84 -7.14 13.53
C GLN A 19 -6.40 -6.66 13.34
N SER A 20 -6.25 -5.42 12.92
CA SER A 20 -4.96 -4.77 12.72
C SER A 20 -5.14 -3.25 12.79
N SER A 21 -4.05 -2.50 12.94
CA SER A 21 -4.03 -1.04 12.87
C SER A 21 -3.45 -0.56 11.55
N ALA A 22 -3.68 0.72 11.19
CA ALA A 22 -3.08 1.28 9.99
C ALA A 22 -1.53 1.23 10.03
N GLN A 23 -0.96 1.46 11.20
CA GLN A 23 0.49 1.40 11.42
C GLN A 23 1.05 -0.02 11.23
N ASP A 24 0.36 -1.02 11.76
CA ASP A 24 0.78 -2.41 11.61
C ASP A 24 0.67 -2.90 10.17
N LEU A 25 -0.42 -2.53 9.47
CA LEU A 25 -0.57 -2.84 8.04
C LEU A 25 0.50 -2.14 7.20
N ALA A 26 0.90 -0.91 7.53
CA ALA A 26 2.01 -0.25 6.86
C ALA A 26 3.33 -1.01 7.08
N THR A 27 3.56 -1.51 8.28
CA THR A 27 4.73 -2.35 8.61
C THR A 27 4.71 -3.67 7.84
N LEU A 28 3.54 -4.32 7.77
CA LEU A 28 3.34 -5.56 7.01
C LEU A 28 3.60 -5.35 5.52
N VAL A 29 3.03 -4.31 4.92
CA VAL A 29 3.20 -4.02 3.49
C VAL A 29 4.63 -3.63 3.16
N ASN A 30 5.31 -2.89 4.04
CA ASN A 30 6.73 -2.59 3.86
C ASN A 30 7.58 -3.87 3.81
N ALA A 31 7.31 -4.83 4.70
CA ALA A 31 7.98 -6.12 4.70
C ALA A 31 7.62 -6.96 3.46
N ALA A 32 6.33 -7.06 3.12
CA ALA A 32 5.82 -7.85 2.00
C ALA A 32 6.30 -7.33 0.64
N HIS A 33 6.50 -6.02 0.49
CA HIS A 33 7.02 -5.42 -0.74
C HIS A 33 8.45 -5.91 -1.08
N GLY A 34 9.19 -6.46 -0.11
CA GLY A 34 10.48 -7.12 -0.36
C GLY A 34 10.38 -8.40 -1.20
N ASP A 35 9.20 -9.02 -1.28
CA ASP A 35 8.97 -10.25 -2.05
C ASP A 35 8.55 -9.93 -3.49
N ALA A 36 9.32 -10.40 -4.47
CA ALA A 36 9.07 -10.14 -5.89
C ALA A 36 7.77 -10.79 -6.40
N VAL A 37 7.43 -11.98 -5.90
CA VAL A 37 6.22 -12.70 -6.30
C VAL A 37 4.99 -11.97 -5.78
N LEU A 38 5.02 -11.48 -4.54
CA LEU A 38 3.91 -10.69 -4.00
C LEU A 38 3.70 -9.38 -4.77
N ARG A 39 4.79 -8.69 -5.15
CA ARG A 39 4.68 -7.50 -6.00
C ARG A 39 3.98 -7.82 -7.32
N GLU A 40 4.47 -8.80 -8.06
CA GLU A 40 3.91 -9.21 -9.35
C GLU A 40 2.43 -9.60 -9.25
N LEU A 41 2.09 -10.47 -8.31
CA LEU A 41 0.72 -10.99 -8.17
C LEU A 41 -0.26 -9.91 -7.74
N THR A 42 0.12 -9.02 -6.82
CA THR A 42 -0.78 -7.98 -6.30
C THR A 42 -1.03 -6.84 -7.31
N THR A 43 -0.10 -6.62 -8.24
CA THR A 43 -0.20 -5.60 -9.29
C THR A 43 -0.65 -6.15 -10.63
N SER A 44 -0.95 -7.45 -10.73
CA SER A 44 -1.56 -8.01 -11.94
C SER A 44 -2.95 -7.42 -12.19
N PRO A 45 -3.27 -6.95 -13.41
CA PRO A 45 -4.60 -6.41 -13.74
C PRO A 45 -5.74 -7.43 -13.62
N GLY A 46 -5.41 -8.72 -13.74
CA GLY A 46 -6.37 -9.82 -13.69
C GLY A 46 -5.72 -11.16 -14.07
N TYR A 47 -6.44 -12.25 -13.84
CA TYR A 47 -6.00 -13.61 -14.13
C TYR A 47 -7.18 -14.46 -14.60
N GLN A 48 -6.93 -15.40 -15.51
CA GLN A 48 -7.96 -16.31 -16.01
C GLN A 48 -7.63 -17.74 -15.59
N VAL A 49 -8.63 -18.45 -15.07
CA VAL A 49 -8.49 -19.84 -14.61
C VAL A 49 -9.49 -20.70 -15.37
N ALA A 50 -9.01 -21.74 -16.04
CA ALA A 50 -9.87 -22.76 -16.62
C ALA A 50 -10.41 -23.67 -15.49
N VAL A 51 -11.72 -23.81 -15.40
CA VAL A 51 -12.43 -24.65 -14.44
C VAL A 51 -13.42 -25.54 -15.22
N GLY A 52 -12.99 -26.76 -15.53
CA GLY A 52 -13.75 -27.68 -16.38
C GLY A 52 -13.95 -27.07 -17.78
N SER A 53 -15.20 -26.90 -18.18
CA SER A 53 -15.57 -26.31 -19.48
C SER A 53 -15.72 -24.78 -19.47
N ARG A 54 -15.44 -24.11 -18.34
CA ARG A 54 -15.61 -22.66 -18.18
C ARG A 54 -14.28 -21.99 -17.89
N THR A 55 -14.11 -20.75 -18.33
CA THR A 55 -13.01 -19.88 -17.91
C THR A 55 -13.53 -18.85 -16.92
N LEU A 56 -12.99 -18.84 -15.70
CA LEU A 56 -13.26 -17.82 -14.70
C LEU A 56 -12.26 -16.68 -14.85
N GLN A 57 -12.77 -15.45 -14.94
CA GLN A 57 -11.94 -14.26 -15.04
C GLN A 57 -11.93 -13.49 -13.72
N TYR A 58 -10.76 -13.42 -13.10
CA TYR A 58 -10.50 -12.63 -11.91
C TYR A 58 -9.91 -11.28 -12.33
N ASN A 59 -10.46 -10.20 -11.80
CA ASN A 59 -9.98 -8.86 -12.05
C ASN A 59 -9.46 -8.25 -10.75
N ASN A 60 -8.43 -7.42 -10.87
CA ASN A 60 -7.96 -6.67 -9.72
C ASN A 60 -9.07 -5.74 -9.18
N THR A 61 -9.33 -5.83 -7.89
CA THR A 61 -10.35 -5.04 -7.19
C THR A 61 -9.90 -3.59 -6.94
N ASN A 62 -8.60 -3.30 -6.99
CA ASN A 62 -8.06 -1.96 -7.01
C ASN A 62 -7.96 -1.44 -8.45
N ARG A 63 -8.85 -0.53 -8.83
CA ARG A 63 -8.89 0.04 -10.20
C ARG A 63 -7.65 0.87 -10.53
N LEU A 64 -6.91 1.37 -9.53
CA LEU A 64 -5.70 2.17 -9.76
C LEU A 64 -4.57 1.35 -10.40
N VAL A 65 -4.57 0.02 -10.24
CA VAL A 65 -3.58 -0.86 -10.90
C VAL A 65 -3.61 -0.76 -12.41
N LYS A 66 -4.77 -0.45 -12.99
CA LYS A 66 -4.93 -0.29 -14.45
C LYS A 66 -4.65 1.15 -14.91
N ASN A 67 -4.36 2.08 -13.99
CA ASN A 67 -4.08 3.47 -14.30
C ASN A 67 -2.56 3.68 -14.43
N PRO A 68 -2.02 3.99 -15.63
CA PRO A 68 -0.59 4.15 -15.83
C PRO A 68 0.03 5.31 -15.04
N GLU A 69 -0.79 6.26 -14.57
CA GLU A 69 -0.32 7.35 -13.73
C GLU A 69 0.07 6.87 -12.32
N TRP A 70 -0.34 5.67 -11.90
CA TRP A 70 -0.07 5.13 -10.58
C TRP A 70 1.04 4.08 -10.61
N ASP A 71 2.18 4.38 -9.99
CA ASP A 71 3.29 3.44 -9.79
C ASP A 71 3.07 2.65 -8.50
N ILE A 72 2.25 1.58 -8.57
CA ILE A 72 1.91 0.73 -7.42
C ILE A 72 2.85 -0.48 -7.40
N GLY A 73 3.60 -0.66 -6.31
CA GLY A 73 4.51 -1.80 -6.14
C GLY A 73 3.88 -2.99 -5.41
N LEU A 74 2.92 -2.75 -4.50
CA LEU A 74 2.18 -3.79 -3.79
C LEU A 74 0.84 -3.23 -3.32
N GLN A 75 -0.22 -4.05 -3.30
CA GLN A 75 -1.51 -3.60 -2.78
C GLN A 75 -2.44 -4.72 -2.31
N LYS A 76 -3.42 -4.35 -1.49
CA LYS A 76 -4.57 -5.18 -1.15
C LYS A 76 -5.81 -4.33 -0.88
N THR A 77 -6.97 -4.80 -1.35
CA THR A 77 -8.27 -4.29 -0.88
C THR A 77 -8.95 -5.29 0.06
N GLY A 78 -9.73 -4.82 1.02
CA GLY A 78 -10.51 -5.66 1.93
C GLY A 78 -11.94 -5.14 2.09
N TYR A 79 -12.88 -6.04 2.35
CA TYR A 79 -14.24 -5.69 2.75
C TYR A 79 -14.88 -6.84 3.53
N ILE A 80 -15.36 -6.51 4.72
CA ILE A 80 -16.41 -7.22 5.46
C ILE A 80 -17.34 -6.15 6.04
N SER A 81 -18.57 -6.51 6.37
CA SER A 81 -19.55 -5.55 6.88
C SER A 81 -19.06 -4.80 8.12
N GLU A 82 -18.29 -5.48 8.97
CA GLU A 82 -17.76 -4.98 10.25
C GLU A 82 -16.57 -4.04 10.09
N ALA A 83 -15.82 -4.12 8.98
CA ALA A 83 -14.57 -3.36 8.77
C ALA A 83 -14.69 -2.27 7.68
N GLY A 84 -15.85 -2.19 7.02
CA GLY A 84 -16.03 -1.30 5.88
C GLY A 84 -15.09 -1.64 4.71
N GLN A 85 -14.90 -0.67 3.81
CA GLN A 85 -14.01 -0.85 2.66
C GLN A 85 -12.59 -0.40 3.02
N CYS A 86 -11.62 -1.31 2.87
CA CYS A 86 -10.23 -1.06 3.17
C CYS A 86 -9.35 -1.11 1.91
N LEU A 87 -8.28 -0.32 1.88
CA LEU A 87 -7.21 -0.36 0.88
C LEU A 87 -5.87 -0.08 1.56
N VAL A 88 -4.90 -0.94 1.30
CA VAL A 88 -3.49 -0.66 1.59
C VAL A 88 -2.69 -0.80 0.30
N MET A 89 -1.76 0.12 0.06
CA MET A 89 -0.86 0.03 -1.08
C MET A 89 0.47 0.73 -0.83
N GLN A 90 1.54 0.14 -1.37
CA GLN A 90 2.80 0.82 -1.59
C GLN A 90 2.77 1.43 -3.00
N THR A 91 3.14 2.70 -3.09
CA THR A 91 3.15 3.46 -4.35
C THR A 91 4.32 4.44 -4.39
N LYS A 92 4.74 4.85 -5.59
CA LYS A 92 5.68 5.96 -5.79
C LYS A 92 4.95 7.17 -6.37
N ILE A 93 5.04 8.31 -5.69
CA ILE A 93 4.40 9.56 -6.08
C ILE A 93 5.41 10.70 -5.93
N ALA A 94 5.58 11.52 -6.96
CA ALA A 94 6.53 12.64 -6.96
C ALA A 94 7.94 12.24 -6.47
N GLY A 95 8.43 11.07 -6.91
CA GLY A 95 9.73 10.52 -6.51
C GLY A 95 9.78 9.86 -5.12
N ARG A 96 8.71 9.95 -4.33
CA ARG A 96 8.62 9.44 -2.95
C ARG A 96 7.98 8.07 -2.92
N LYS A 97 8.60 7.08 -2.26
CA LYS A 97 7.96 5.80 -1.94
C LYS A 97 7.08 6.00 -0.71
N LEU A 98 5.80 5.68 -0.84
CA LEU A 98 4.78 5.86 0.19
C LEU A 98 4.03 4.56 0.41
N ILE A 99 3.56 4.35 1.64
CA ILE A 99 2.55 3.35 1.97
C ILE A 99 1.31 4.10 2.41
N MET A 100 0.20 3.86 1.72
CA MET A 100 -1.10 4.47 2.01
C MET A 100 -2.02 3.39 2.58
N VAL A 101 -2.67 3.72 3.70
CA VAL A 101 -3.61 2.82 4.37
C VAL A 101 -4.92 3.58 4.58
N PHE A 102 -6.00 3.06 4.02
CA PHE A 102 -7.36 3.56 4.16
C PHE A 102 -8.22 2.46 4.77
N LEU A 103 -8.76 2.72 5.96
CA LEU A 103 -9.63 1.81 6.70
C LEU A 103 -11.02 2.42 6.81
N ASP A 104 -12.04 1.57 6.92
CA ASP A 104 -13.44 1.97 7.13
C ASP A 104 -13.96 3.06 6.17
N SER A 105 -13.61 2.95 4.87
CA SER A 105 -14.15 3.88 3.89
C SER A 105 -15.63 3.58 3.63
N ALA A 106 -16.49 4.61 3.75
CA ALA A 106 -17.95 4.50 3.65
C ALA A 106 -18.50 4.01 2.29
N GLY A 107 -17.66 3.73 1.29
CA GLY A 107 -18.08 3.38 -0.06
C GLY A 107 -16.97 2.73 -0.92
N LYS A 108 -17.38 2.04 -1.98
CA LYS A 108 -16.46 1.33 -2.87
C LYS A 108 -15.47 2.26 -3.59
N LEU A 109 -15.91 3.48 -3.91
CA LEU A 109 -15.10 4.47 -4.62
C LEU A 109 -14.42 5.48 -3.70
N SER A 110 -14.84 5.61 -2.43
CA SER A 110 -14.28 6.63 -1.52
C SER A 110 -12.80 6.40 -1.27
N ARG A 111 -12.36 5.15 -1.01
CA ARG A 111 -10.93 4.83 -0.84
C ARG A 111 -10.06 5.17 -2.05
N LEU A 112 -10.62 5.07 -3.27
CA LEU A 112 -9.92 5.46 -4.50
C LEU A 112 -9.83 6.99 -4.60
N GLY A 113 -10.91 7.70 -4.25
CA GLY A 113 -10.92 9.15 -4.16
C GLY A 113 -10.00 9.69 -3.07
N ASP A 114 -9.90 9.02 -1.92
CA ASP A 114 -8.95 9.35 -0.85
C ASP A 114 -7.51 9.18 -1.32
N ALA A 115 -7.21 8.07 -2.01
CA ALA A 115 -5.91 7.87 -2.63
C ALA A 115 -5.54 9.01 -3.60
N GLU A 116 -6.45 9.41 -4.48
CA GLU A 116 -6.25 10.56 -5.38
C GLU A 116 -6.06 11.88 -4.64
N ARG A 117 -6.79 12.13 -3.55
CA ARG A 117 -6.59 13.32 -2.70
C ARG A 117 -5.21 13.33 -2.06
N VAL A 118 -4.78 12.21 -1.49
CA VAL A 118 -3.46 12.08 -0.89
C VAL A 118 -2.36 12.26 -1.94
N ARG A 119 -2.52 11.67 -3.13
CA ARG A 119 -1.60 11.87 -4.26
C ARG A 119 -1.43 13.35 -4.58
N ARG A 120 -2.52 14.08 -4.81
CA ARG A 120 -2.49 15.51 -5.13
C ARG A 120 -1.83 16.32 -4.02
N TRP A 121 -2.11 15.98 -2.76
CA TRP A 121 -1.48 16.64 -1.62
C TRP A 121 0.04 16.39 -1.58
N VAL A 122 0.49 15.16 -1.86
CA VAL A 122 1.92 14.81 -1.95
C VAL A 122 2.61 15.55 -3.10
N GLU A 123 1.97 15.62 -4.27
CA GLU A 123 2.48 16.30 -5.46
C GLU A 123 2.58 17.82 -5.24
N ALA A 124 1.61 18.42 -4.55
CA ALA A 124 1.63 19.84 -4.18
C ALA A 124 2.65 20.18 -3.08
N ASN A 125 3.11 19.18 -2.32
CA ASN A 125 4.09 19.32 -1.24
C ASN A 125 5.32 18.44 -1.52
N PRO A 126 6.09 18.74 -2.57
CA PRO A 126 7.30 17.99 -2.87
C PRO A 126 8.29 18.13 -1.71
N ILE A 127 9.02 17.06 -1.41
CA ILE A 127 10.16 17.16 -0.49
C ILE A 127 11.15 18.11 -1.15
N THR A 128 11.28 19.31 -0.59
CA THR A 128 12.46 20.14 -0.85
C THR A 128 13.62 19.39 -0.23
N ASP A 129 14.51 18.87 -1.07
CA ASP A 129 15.78 18.32 -0.63
C ASP A 129 16.52 19.44 0.12
N ARG A 130 16.34 19.52 1.45
CA ARG A 130 17.26 20.26 2.31
C ARG A 130 18.55 19.46 2.29
N LYS A 131 19.37 19.70 1.27
CA LYS A 131 20.80 19.45 1.37
C LYS A 131 21.29 20.22 2.59
N VAL A 132 21.41 19.54 3.72
CA VAL A 132 22.11 20.07 4.87
C VAL A 132 23.57 20.15 4.43
N ASN A 133 24.02 21.35 4.05
CA ASN A 133 25.44 21.62 3.85
C ASN A 133 26.11 21.54 5.22
N ILE A 134 26.54 20.34 5.62
CA ILE A 134 27.45 20.18 6.75
C ILE A 134 28.82 20.65 6.26
N SER A 135 29.12 21.93 6.45
CA SER A 135 30.50 22.41 6.35
C SER A 135 31.23 21.89 7.58
N ALA A 136 31.86 20.72 7.45
CA ALA A 136 32.72 20.19 8.50
C ALA A 136 34.04 20.97 8.46
N THR A 137 34.19 21.97 9.33
CA THR A 137 35.50 22.59 9.58
C THR A 137 36.36 21.57 10.34
N VAL A 138 37.22 20.86 9.63
CA VAL A 138 38.27 20.04 10.24
C VAL A 138 39.28 20.99 10.87
N LYS A 139 39.27 21.11 12.20
CA LYS A 139 40.40 21.69 12.94
C LYS A 139 41.49 20.63 13.02
N HIS A 140 42.57 20.83 12.27
CA HIS A 140 43.83 20.15 12.51
C HIS A 140 44.37 20.57 13.88
N VAL A 141 44.57 19.60 14.78
CA VAL A 141 45.36 19.77 15.99
C VAL A 141 46.72 19.14 15.68
N ASN A 142 47.75 19.97 15.49
CA ASN A 142 49.13 19.51 15.49
C ASN A 142 49.63 19.43 16.94
N GLY A 143 50.40 18.39 17.22
CA GLY A 143 50.96 18.07 18.54
C GLY A 143 52.05 19.02 19.03
#